data_AF-A0A1F7ID78-F1
#
_entry.id   AF-A0A1F7ID78-F1
#
_cell.length_a   1.000
_cell.length_b   1.000
_cell.length_c   1.000
_cell.angle_alpha   90.00
_cell.angle_beta   90.00
_cell.angle_gamma   90.00
#
_symmetry.space_group_name_H-M   'P 1'
#
loop_
_entity.id
_entity.type
_entity.pdbx_description
1 polymer ?
#
loop_
_entity_poly.entity_id
_entity_poly.type
_entity_poly.pdbx_seq_one_letter_code
_entity_poly.pdbx_strand_id
1 'polypeptide(L)'
;MIFSTKNFVFFLDNFPIIKGHSLLAPKNHIRKESKIPKDQWSEYIELSNKAYQYIKKKYSRYPLVFINAPQDQSVKHFHKHFIPGYFGYLGVSKALTNFLKENKNV
;
A
#
# COMPACT_ATOMS: atom_id res chain seq x y z
N MET A 1 1.06 -13.24 -4.37
CA MET A 1 0.60 -12.27 -5.40
C MET A 1 -0.93 -12.28 -5.44
N ILE A 2 -1.58 -11.11 -5.56
CA ILE A 2 -3.06 -10.99 -5.61
C ILE A 2 -3.49 -10.62 -7.04
N PHE A 3 -2.90 -9.56 -7.60
CA PHE A 3 -3.09 -9.13 -8.98
C PHE A 3 -1.75 -8.85 -9.63
N SER A 4 -1.71 -8.95 -10.95
CA SER A 4 -0.58 -8.48 -11.75
C SER A 4 -1.06 -8.03 -13.10
N THR A 5 -0.34 -7.07 -13.67
CA THR A 5 -0.45 -6.65 -15.05
C THR A 5 0.88 -6.96 -15.76
N LYS A 6 1.18 -6.32 -16.89
CA LYS A 6 2.46 -6.51 -17.58
C LYS A 6 3.61 -5.96 -16.73
N ASN A 7 3.48 -4.73 -16.26
CA ASN A 7 4.54 -3.95 -15.61
C ASN A 7 4.41 -3.84 -14.09
N PHE A 8 3.25 -4.16 -13.50
CA PHE A 8 3.00 -3.98 -12.06
C PHE A 8 2.47 -5.25 -11.39
N VAL A 9 2.61 -5.29 -10.07
CA VAL A 9 2.14 -6.37 -9.20
C VAL A 9 1.53 -5.78 -7.93
N PHE A 10 0.46 -6.41 -7.46
CA PHE A 10 -0.18 -6.13 -6.18
C PHE A 10 -0.16 -7.39 -5.31
N PHE A 11 0.37 -7.29 -4.10
CA PHE A 11 0.63 -8.45 -3.24
C PHE A 11 0.57 -8.09 -1.74
N LEU A 12 0.46 -9.09 -0.87
CA LEU A 12 0.49 -8.88 0.57
C LEU A 12 1.91 -8.52 1.01
N ASP A 13 2.03 -7.56 1.93
CA ASP A 13 3.30 -7.28 2.59
C ASP A 13 3.73 -8.50 3.42
N ASN A 14 5.02 -8.83 3.38
CA ASN A 14 5.60 -9.92 4.16
C ASN A 14 5.76 -9.55 5.64
N PHE A 15 5.78 -8.25 5.95
CA PHE A 15 5.81 -7.69 7.30
C PHE A 15 4.63 -6.72 7.50
N PRO A 16 3.40 -7.24 7.54
CA PRO A 16 2.21 -6.40 7.55
C PRO A 16 2.04 -5.66 8.88
N ILE A 17 1.72 -4.36 8.83
CA ILE A 17 1.34 -3.58 10.04
C ILE A 17 0.05 -4.14 10.65
N ILE A 18 -0.91 -4.50 9.79
CA ILE A 18 -2.16 -5.17 10.15
C ILE A 18 -2.56 -6.16 9.04
N LYS A 19 -3.48 -7.08 9.36
CA LYS A 19 -4.03 -8.03 8.39
C LYS A 19 -4.55 -7.31 7.15
N GLY A 20 -3.98 -7.69 6.00
CA GLY A 20 -4.35 -7.13 4.69
C GLY A 20 -3.50 -5.97 4.20
N HIS A 21 -2.48 -5.53 4.96
CA HIS A 21 -1.44 -4.65 4.44
C HIS A 21 -0.87 -5.23 3.13
N SER A 22 -1.03 -4.47 2.05
CA SER A 22 -0.67 -4.89 0.69
C SER A 22 0.13 -3.79 0.00
N LEU A 23 0.97 -4.20 -0.95
CA LEU A 23 1.85 -3.34 -1.71
C LEU A 23 1.52 -3.41 -3.19
N LEU A 24 1.53 -2.27 -3.88
CA LEU A 24 1.60 -2.20 -5.35
C LEU A 24 3.02 -1.76 -5.73
N ALA A 25 3.72 -2.56 -6.53
CA ALA A 25 5.07 -2.27 -7.00
C ALA A 25 5.20 -2.51 -8.52
N PRO A 26 6.12 -1.82 -9.20
CA PRO A 26 6.52 -2.20 -10.55
C PRO A 26 7.36 -3.48 -10.49
N LYS A 27 7.35 -4.23 -11.60
CA LYS A 27 8.21 -5.41 -11.75
C LYS A 27 9.64 -5.02 -12.09
N ASN A 28 9.80 -3.92 -12.84
CA ASN A 28 11.11 -3.34 -13.14
C ASN A 28 11.55 -2.42 -12.00
N HIS A 29 12.85 -2.36 -11.76
CA HIS A 29 13.42 -1.51 -10.71
C HIS A 29 13.18 -0.03 -11.01
N ILE A 30 12.28 0.58 -10.25
CA ILE A 30 11.98 2.01 -10.29
C ILE A 30 12.10 2.55 -8.87
N ARG A 31 12.84 3.64 -8.65
CA ARG A 31 13.07 4.16 -7.29
C ARG A 31 11.97 5.08 -6.77
N LYS A 32 11.21 5.73 -7.67
CA LYS A 32 10.22 6.77 -7.31
C LYS A 32 9.03 6.71 -8.26
N GLU A 33 7.84 7.05 -7.78
CA GLU A 33 6.62 7.11 -8.60
C GLU A 33 6.76 8.03 -9.82
N SER A 34 7.42 9.18 -9.65
CA SER A 34 7.71 10.13 -10.75
C SER A 34 8.65 9.61 -11.84
N LYS A 35 9.23 8.42 -11.64
CA LYS A 35 10.07 7.72 -12.63
C LYS A 35 9.34 6.58 -13.34
N ILE A 36 8.04 6.39 -13.09
CA ILE A 36 7.21 5.50 -13.89
C ILE A 36 7.18 6.00 -15.35
N PRO A 37 7.53 5.16 -16.33
CA PRO A 37 7.46 5.51 -17.75
C PRO A 37 6.08 6.02 -18.15
N LYS A 38 6.03 7.05 -19.02
CA LYS A 38 4.78 7.72 -19.41
C LYS A 38 3.72 6.76 -19.95
N ASP A 39 4.15 5.78 -20.74
CA ASP A 39 3.34 4.72 -21.35
C ASP A 39 2.80 3.70 -20.33
N GLN A 40 3.32 3.66 -19.11
CA GLN A 40 2.92 2.74 -18.05
C GLN A 40 1.98 3.36 -17.01
N TRP A 41 1.71 4.68 -17.10
CA TRP A 41 0.89 5.38 -16.11
C TRP A 41 -0.57 4.92 -16.08
N SER A 42 -1.20 4.66 -17.24
CA SER A 42 -2.59 4.17 -17.26
C SER A 42 -2.71 2.84 -16.52
N GLU A 43 -1.79 1.92 -16.83
CA GLU A 43 -1.72 0.60 -16.20
C GLU A 43 -1.51 0.69 -14.68
N TYR A 44 -0.61 1.58 -14.24
CA TYR A 44 -0.36 1.85 -12.82
C TYR A 44 -1.63 2.35 -12.11
N ILE A 45 -2.32 3.33 -12.69
CA ILE A 45 -3.50 3.96 -12.10
C ILE A 45 -4.68 2.97 -12.07
N GLU A 46 -4.91 2.21 -13.15
CA GLU A 46 -5.92 1.16 -13.21
C GLU A 46 -5.70 0.09 -12.14
N LEU A 47 -4.46 -0.40 -12.00
CA LEU A 47 -4.14 -1.39 -10.97
C LEU A 47 -4.24 -0.80 -9.55
N SER A 48 -3.83 0.46 -9.36
CA SER A 48 -3.97 1.19 -8.09
C SER A 48 -5.45 1.32 -7.69
N ASN A 49 -6.33 1.64 -8.64
CA ASN A 49 -7.78 1.71 -8.40
C ASN A 49 -8.38 0.33 -8.09
N LYS A 50 -7.98 -0.70 -8.84
CA LYS A 50 -8.38 -2.09 -8.58
C LYS A 50 -7.95 -2.56 -7.19
N ALA A 51 -6.71 -2.25 -6.79
CA ALA A 51 -6.18 -2.54 -5.46
C ALA A 51 -7.00 -1.85 -4.36
N TYR A 52 -7.32 -0.57 -4.54
CA TYR A 52 -8.16 0.19 -3.61
C TYR A 52 -9.51 -0.49 -3.38
N GLN A 53 -10.22 -0.82 -4.47
CA GLN A 53 -11.55 -1.46 -4.40
C GLN A 53 -11.48 -2.86 -3.80
N TYR A 54 -10.43 -3.62 -4.11
CA TYR A 54 -10.20 -4.93 -3.52
C TYR A 54 -10.05 -4.85 -2.00
N ILE A 55 -9.22 -3.93 -1.49
CA ILE A 55 -9.06 -3.75 -0.04
C ILE A 55 -10.38 -3.32 0.60
N LYS A 56 -11.07 -2.33 0.00
CA LYS A 56 -12.38 -1.87 0.46
C LYS A 56 -13.38 -3.01 0.60
N LYS A 57 -13.53 -3.83 -0.44
CA LYS A 57 -14.51 -4.93 -0.47
C LYS A 57 -14.11 -6.08 0.45
N LYS A 58 -12.83 -6.47 0.46
CA LYS A 58 -12.37 -7.67 1.20
C LYS A 58 -12.34 -7.46 2.71
N TYR A 59 -12.03 -6.24 3.16
CA TYR A 59 -11.85 -5.94 4.58
C TYR A 59 -12.94 -5.02 5.15
N SER A 60 -13.96 -4.70 4.34
CA SER A 60 -15.06 -3.78 4.64
C SER A 60 -14.56 -2.43 5.20
N ARG A 61 -13.42 -1.95 4.68
CA ARG A 61 -12.68 -0.79 5.20
C ARG A 61 -11.97 -0.06 4.07
N TYR A 62 -12.09 1.26 4.05
CA TYR A 62 -11.31 2.09 3.12
C TYR A 62 -9.81 1.98 3.44
N PRO A 63 -8.94 1.75 2.45
CA PRO A 63 -7.50 1.69 2.72
C PRO A 63 -6.92 3.07 3.00
N LEU A 64 -6.00 3.15 3.96
CA LEU A 64 -4.98 4.19 4.00
C LEU A 64 -3.97 3.88 2.90
N VAL A 65 -3.70 4.86 2.03
CA VAL A 65 -2.80 4.70 0.88
C VAL A 65 -1.70 5.75 0.95
N PHE A 66 -0.44 5.31 0.89
CA PHE A 66 0.71 6.22 0.93
C PHE A 66 1.93 5.60 0.24
N ILE A 67 2.92 6.44 -0.03
CA ILE A 67 4.23 6.07 -0.58
C ILE A 67 5.26 6.67 0.36
N ASN A 68 6.17 5.85 0.87
CA ASN A 68 7.29 6.37 1.66
C ASN A 68 8.18 7.26 0.80
N ALA A 69 8.75 8.29 1.41
CA ALA A 69 9.74 9.10 0.72
C ALA A 69 10.93 8.21 0.32
N PRO A 70 11.63 8.48 -0.80
CA PRO A 70 12.66 7.59 -1.32
C PRO A 70 13.81 7.29 -0.34
N GLN A 71 14.08 8.19 0.60
CA GLN A 71 15.07 8.02 1.66
C GLN A 71 14.60 7.11 2.80
N ASP A 72 13.28 6.95 2.98
CA ASP A 72 12.65 6.21 4.07
C ASP A 72 12.22 4.79 3.64
N GLN A 73 12.47 4.41 2.38
CA GLN A 73 12.17 3.06 1.92
C GLN A 73 13.18 2.06 2.47
N SER A 74 12.70 1.06 3.21
CA SER A 74 13.50 -0.09 3.69
C SER A 74 14.12 -0.88 2.54
N VAL A 75 13.42 -0.95 1.40
CA VAL A 75 13.91 -1.48 0.13
C VAL A 75 13.93 -0.35 -0.88
N LYS A 76 15.06 -0.09 -1.54
CA LYS A 76 15.25 1.02 -2.52
C LYS A 76 14.52 0.77 -3.85
N HIS A 77 13.24 0.42 -3.79
CA HIS A 77 12.33 0.11 -4.90
C HIS A 77 10.96 0.69 -4.55
N PHE A 78 10.42 1.53 -5.43
CA PHE A 78 9.09 2.09 -5.34
C PHE A 78 8.03 1.02 -5.05
N HIS A 79 7.26 1.25 -4.00
CA HIS A 79 6.03 0.53 -3.70
C HIS A 79 5.04 1.48 -3.03
N LYS A 80 3.76 1.30 -3.34
CA LYS A 80 2.64 2.03 -2.75
C LYS A 80 1.92 1.14 -1.76
N HIS A 81 1.76 1.63 -0.54
CA HIS A 81 1.10 0.91 0.55
C HIS A 81 -0.41 1.04 0.45
N PHE A 82 -1.11 -0.05 0.74
CA PHE A 82 -2.55 -0.11 0.92
C PHE A 82 -2.84 -0.85 2.23
N ILE A 83 -3.23 -0.10 3.25
CA ILE A 83 -3.49 -0.64 4.60
C ILE A 83 -4.99 -0.56 4.87
N PRO A 84 -5.72 -1.69 5.01
CA PRO A 84 -7.15 -1.67 5.32
C PRO A 84 -7.45 -0.87 6.59
N GLY A 85 -8.04 0.32 6.45
CA GLY A 85 -7.99 1.30 7.52
C GLY A 85 -9.08 1.17 8.58
N TYR A 86 -8.66 1.24 9.85
CA TYR A 86 -9.31 2.00 10.94
C TYR A 86 -8.84 3.48 10.94
N PHE A 87 -7.76 3.80 10.19
CA PHE A 87 -7.10 5.11 10.12
C PHE A 87 -7.93 6.21 9.44
N GLY A 88 -8.94 5.84 8.65
CA GLY A 88 -9.83 6.80 7.98
C GLY A 88 -10.93 7.41 8.87
N TYR A 89 -11.27 6.77 10.00
CA TYR A 89 -12.32 7.26 10.90
C TYR A 89 -11.76 8.09 12.07
N LEU A 90 -10.56 7.76 12.55
CA LEU A 90 -9.94 8.42 13.72
C LEU A 90 -8.82 9.41 13.35
N GLY A 91 -8.33 9.38 12.11
CA GLY A 91 -7.08 10.04 11.70
C GLY A 91 -5.84 9.21 12.02
N VAL A 92 -4.75 9.44 11.28
CA VAL A 92 -3.51 8.62 11.35
C VAL A 92 -2.95 8.57 12.78
N SER A 93 -2.88 9.72 13.45
CA SER A 93 -2.33 9.86 14.81
C SER A 93 -3.12 9.07 15.86
N LYS A 94 -4.46 9.17 15.84
CA LYS A 94 -5.32 8.51 16.83
C LYS A 94 -5.39 7.00 16.61
N ALA A 95 -5.43 6.55 15.35
CA ALA A 95 -5.39 5.13 15.05
C ALA A 95 -4.03 4.49 15.39
N LEU A 96 -2.90 5.19 15.16
CA LEU A 96 -1.58 4.73 15.61
C LEU A 96 -1.53 4.64 17.14
N THR A 97 -2.06 5.64 17.83
CA THR A 97 -2.12 5.66 19.31
C THR A 97 -2.91 4.46 19.85
N ASN A 98 -4.07 4.16 19.26
CA ASN A 98 -4.90 3.03 19.70
C ASN A 98 -4.21 1.69 19.42
N PHE A 99 -3.63 1.50 18.22
CA PHE A 99 -2.89 0.29 17.89
C PHE A 99 -1.72 0.05 18.86
N LEU A 100 -0.94 1.08 19.16
CA LEU A 100 0.17 0.98 20.11
C LEU A 100 -0.29 0.70 21.54
N LYS A 101 -1.46 1.21 21.96
CA LYS A 101 -2.02 0.91 23.29
C LYS A 101 -2.48 -0.55 23.38
N GLU A 102 -3.12 -1.06 22.33
CA GLU A 102 -3.63 -2.43 22.29
C GLU A 102 -2.49 -3.48 22.24
N ASN A 103 -1.34 -3.12 21.67
CA ASN A 103 -0.21 -4.04 21.46
C ASN A 103 1.00 -3.79 22.40
N LYS A 104 0.85 -2.95 23.43
CA LYS A 104 1.88 -2.70 24.46
C LYS A 104 1.78 -3.61 25.69
N ASN A 105 0.79 -4.49 25.75
CA ASN A 105 0.59 -5.46 26.83
C ASN A 105 0.93 -6.91 26.44
N VAL A 106 1.88 -7.10 25.51
CA VAL A 106 2.45 -8.40 25.14
C VAL A 106 3.97 -8.33 25.30
#